data_AF-A0A2H5BBQ1-F1
#
_entry.id   AF-A0A2H5BBQ1-F1
#
_cell.length_a   1.000
_cell.length_b   1.000
_cell.length_c   1.000
_cell.angle_alpha   90.00
_cell.angle_beta   90.00
_cell.angle_gamma   90.00
#
_symmetry.space_group_name_H-M   'P 1'
#
loop_
_entity.id
_entity.type
_entity.pdbx_description
1 polymer ?
#
loop_
_entity_poly.entity_id
_entity_poly.type
_entity_poly.pdbx_seq_one_letter_code
_entity_poly.pdbx_strand_id
1 'polypeptide(L)'
;MFSTTDLLPSLAQRGINLSSSQVYRLVVERPERLSLKILMALLDILDCTMDDLIEPVAAAGAAQRPKKAAAGGTAAESIGELRPKRARIAPVDQ
;
A
#
# COMPACT_ATOMS: atom_id res chain seq x y z
N MET A 1 -17.50 -15.90 -25.24
CA MET A 1 -16.90 -16.75 -24.19
C MET A 1 -15.45 -16.30 -24.07
N PHE A 2 -15.03 -15.72 -22.94
CA PHE A 2 -13.66 -15.21 -22.81
C PHE A 2 -12.70 -16.38 -22.62
N SER A 3 -11.93 -16.71 -23.65
CA SER A 3 -10.89 -17.72 -23.57
C SER A 3 -9.70 -17.14 -22.83
N THR A 4 -9.59 -17.40 -21.53
CA THR A 4 -8.43 -17.04 -20.71
C THR A 4 -7.11 -17.57 -21.28
N THR A 5 -7.19 -18.58 -22.16
CA THR A 5 -6.06 -19.12 -22.92
C THR A 5 -5.42 -18.15 -23.90
N ASP A 6 -6.15 -17.14 -24.39
CA ASP A 6 -5.61 -16.18 -25.37
C ASP A 6 -4.58 -15.23 -24.72
N LEU A 7 -4.58 -15.18 -23.39
CA LEU A 7 -3.69 -14.35 -22.59
C LEU A 7 -2.30 -14.99 -22.41
N LEU A 8 -2.19 -16.33 -22.53
CA LEU A 8 -0.90 -17.05 -22.44
C LEU A 8 0.13 -16.58 -23.48
N PRO A 9 -0.17 -16.58 -24.80
CA PRO A 9 0.83 -16.18 -25.80
C PRO A 9 1.27 -14.72 -25.61
N SER A 10 0.35 -13.83 -25.25
CA SER A 10 0.62 -12.40 -25.02
C SER A 10 1.53 -12.16 -23.81
N LEU A 11 1.37 -12.95 -22.74
CA LEU A 11 2.27 -12.92 -21.58
C LEU A 11 3.64 -13.52 -21.91
N ALA A 12 3.68 -14.62 -22.66
CA ALA A 12 4.93 -15.28 -23.05
C ALA A 12 5.82 -14.36 -23.89
N GLN A 13 5.24 -13.57 -24.80
CA GLN A 13 5.96 -12.54 -25.59
C GLN A 13 6.68 -11.49 -24.71
N ARG A 14 6.17 -11.25 -23.49
CA ARG A 14 6.75 -10.33 -22.50
C ARG A 14 7.68 -11.04 -21.50
N GLY A 15 8.03 -12.29 -21.78
CA GLY A 15 8.87 -13.12 -20.92
C GLY A 15 8.20 -13.47 -19.60
N ILE A 16 6.88 -13.65 -19.60
CA ILE A 16 6.08 -14.08 -18.45
C ILE A 16 5.49 -15.45 -18.80
N ASN A 17 6.09 -16.50 -18.22
CA ASN A 17 5.63 -17.87 -18.43
C ASN A 17 4.77 -18.29 -17.23
N LEU A 18 3.47 -18.43 -17.45
CA LEU A 18 2.50 -18.95 -16.49
C LEU A 18 1.87 -20.23 -17.02
N SER A 19 1.51 -21.15 -16.13
CA SER A 19 0.70 -22.30 -16.49
C SER A 19 -0.74 -21.90 -16.76
N SER A 20 -1.50 -22.71 -17.52
CA SER A 20 -2.90 -22.43 -17.81
C SER A 20 -3.75 -22.28 -16.53
N SER A 21 -3.44 -23.05 -15.49
CA SER A 21 -4.10 -22.92 -14.17
C SER A 21 -3.76 -21.59 -13.48
N GLN A 22 -2.53 -21.10 -13.61
CA GLN A 22 -2.14 -19.79 -13.06
C GLN A 22 -2.86 -18.65 -13.77
N VAL A 23 -2.96 -18.70 -15.10
CA VAL A 23 -3.71 -17.70 -15.87
C VAL A 23 -5.20 -17.77 -15.54
N TYR A 24 -5.77 -18.97 -15.42
CA TYR A 24 -7.15 -19.14 -14.99
C TYR A 24 -7.42 -18.48 -13.63
N ARG A 25 -6.59 -18.77 -12.62
CA ARG A 25 -6.74 -18.17 -11.29
C ARG A 25 -6.55 -16.65 -11.30
N LEU A 26 -5.60 -16.15 -12.08
CA LEU A 26 -5.37 -14.71 -12.23
C LEU A 26 -6.61 -13.97 -12.75
N VAL A 27 -7.41 -14.61 -13.61
CA VAL A 27 -8.60 -13.99 -14.22
C VAL A 27 -9.87 -14.25 -13.40
N VAL A 28 -9.99 -15.43 -12.80
CA VAL A 28 -11.25 -15.89 -12.17
C VAL A 28 -11.26 -15.66 -10.65
N GLU A 29 -10.10 -15.66 -10.00
CA GLU A 29 -9.97 -15.49 -8.55
C GLU A 29 -9.35 -14.13 -8.22
N ARG A 30 -9.56 -13.65 -6.99
CA ARG A 30 -8.88 -12.43 -6.50
C ARG A 30 -7.47 -12.80 -6.00
N PRO A 31 -6.39 -12.36 -6.65
CA PRO A 31 -5.04 -12.67 -6.20
C PRO A 31 -4.70 -11.93 -4.90
N GLU A 32 -4.12 -12.63 -3.93
CA GLU A 32 -3.60 -12.00 -2.70
C GLU A 32 -2.26 -11.29 -2.93
N ARG A 33 -1.50 -11.76 -3.92
CA ARG A 33 -0.18 -11.23 -4.29
C ARG A 33 -0.06 -11.21 -5.81
N LEU A 34 0.40 -10.09 -6.32
CA LEU A 34 0.61 -9.87 -7.75
C LEU A 34 2.01 -9.31 -7.97
N SER A 35 2.73 -9.83 -8.97
CA SER A 35 4.00 -9.24 -9.40
C SER A 35 3.75 -7.97 -10.19
N LEU A 36 4.55 -6.92 -9.95
CA LEU A 36 4.47 -5.67 -10.71
C LEU A 36 4.72 -5.92 -12.22
N LYS A 37 5.60 -6.86 -12.57
CA LYS A 37 5.86 -7.23 -13.98
C LYS A 37 4.60 -7.77 -14.65
N ILE A 38 3.83 -8.61 -13.94
CA ILE A 38 2.57 -9.15 -14.44
C ILE A 38 1.55 -8.04 -14.57
N LEU A 39 1.44 -7.17 -13.57
CA LEU A 39 0.53 -6.02 -13.62
C LEU A 39 0.77 -5.15 -14.86
N MET A 40 2.02 -4.73 -15.08
CA MET A 40 2.36 -3.88 -16.23
C MET A 40 2.08 -4.58 -17.56
N ALA A 41 2.32 -5.89 -17.65
CA ALA A 41 1.98 -6.65 -18.85
C ALA A 41 0.47 -6.74 -19.08
N LEU A 42 -0.34 -6.87 -18.03
CA LEU A 42 -1.80 -6.90 -18.17
C LEU A 42 -2.34 -5.55 -18.64
N LEU A 43 -1.85 -4.44 -18.10
CA LEU A 43 -2.25 -3.10 -18.55
C LEU A 43 -1.95 -2.89 -20.03
N ASP A 44 -0.76 -3.30 -20.48
CA ASP A 44 -0.33 -3.20 -21.88
C ASP A 44 -1.10 -4.16 -22.82
N ILE A 45 -1.44 -5.37 -22.36
CA ILE A 45 -2.22 -6.34 -23.16
C ILE A 45 -3.68 -5.91 -23.29
N LEU A 46 -4.26 -5.36 -22.22
CA LEU A 46 -5.66 -4.98 -22.15
C LEU A 46 -5.92 -3.53 -22.58
N ASP A 47 -4.87 -2.77 -22.90
CA ASP A 47 -4.91 -1.35 -23.27
C ASP A 47 -5.71 -0.52 -22.25
N CYS A 48 -5.40 -0.71 -20.96
CA CYS A 48 -6.11 -0.06 -19.86
C CYS A 48 -5.18 0.61 -18.85
N THR A 49 -5.76 1.48 -18.03
CA THR A 49 -5.04 2.17 -16.97
C THR A 49 -5.09 1.39 -15.66
N MET A 50 -4.25 1.79 -14.71
CA MET A 50 -4.16 1.10 -13.41
C MET A 50 -5.49 1.10 -12.65
N ASP A 51 -6.25 2.19 -12.76
CA ASP A 51 -7.54 2.38 -12.08
C ASP A 51 -8.65 1.51 -12.68
N ASP A 52 -8.50 1.08 -13.94
CA ASP A 52 -9.43 0.14 -14.59
C ASP A 52 -9.26 -1.30 -14.08
N LEU A 53 -8.09 -1.62 -13.49
CA LEU A 53 -7.72 -2.98 -13.07
C LEU A 53 -7.63 -3.14 -11.55
N ILE A 54 -7.29 -2.07 -10.82
CA ILE A 54 -7.07 -2.10 -9.37
C ILE A 54 -7.80 -0.93 -8.71
N GLU A 55 -8.56 -1.24 -7.66
CA GLU A 55 -9.13 -0.24 -6.76
C GLU A 55 -8.41 -0.24 -5.40
N PRO A 56 -7.92 0.92 -4.92
CA PRO A 56 -7.31 1.01 -3.59
C PRO A 56 -8.36 0.79 -2.50
N VAL A 57 -8.24 -0.31 -1.76
CA VAL A 57 -9.10 -0.59 -0.61
C VAL A 57 -8.43 -0.05 0.65
N ALA A 58 -9.18 0.69 1.47
CA ALA A 58 -8.71 1.11 2.78
C ALA A 58 -8.35 -0.13 3.62
N ALA A 59 -7.12 -0.19 4.13
CA ALA A 59 -6.70 -1.32 4.97
C ALA A 59 -7.61 -1.40 6.21
N ALA A 60 -8.21 -2.58 6.43
CA ALA A 60 -8.98 -2.84 7.64
C ALA A 60 -8.07 -2.64 8.86
N GLY A 61 -8.33 -1.61 9.67
CA GLY A 61 -7.50 -1.25 10.82
C GLY A 61 -6.74 0.07 10.70
N ALA A 62 -6.77 0.74 9.54
CA ALA A 62 -6.40 2.15 9.43
C ALA A 62 -7.52 3.04 10.01
N ALA A 63 -7.92 2.77 11.26
CA ALA A 63 -8.64 3.76 12.04
C ALA A 63 -7.80 5.03 11.99
N GLN A 64 -8.36 6.09 11.39
CA GLN A 64 -7.72 7.38 11.36
C GLN A 64 -7.32 7.70 12.80
N ARG A 65 -6.01 7.67 13.08
CA ARG A 65 -5.51 8.16 14.36
C ARG A 65 -6.07 9.57 14.46
N PRO A 66 -6.94 9.87 15.46
CA PRO A 66 -7.46 11.22 15.59
C PRO A 66 -6.24 12.11 15.66
N LYS A 67 -6.17 13.12 14.78
CA LYS A 67 -5.22 14.22 14.95
C LYS A 67 -5.50 14.75 16.34
N LYS A 68 -4.66 14.39 17.32
CA LYS A 68 -4.68 15.05 18.63
C LYS A 68 -4.43 16.51 18.33
N ALA A 69 -5.50 17.31 18.32
CA ALA A 69 -5.38 18.73 18.39
C ALA A 69 -4.55 19.01 19.65
N ALA A 70 -3.41 19.66 19.48
CA ALA A 70 -2.70 20.26 20.59
C ALA A 70 -3.55 21.44 21.08
N ALA A 71 -4.63 21.13 21.81
CA ALA A 71 -5.36 22.12 22.58
C ALA A 71 -4.51 22.44 23.80
N GLY A 72 -4.02 23.68 23.85
CA GLY A 72 -3.28 24.21 24.97
C GLY A 72 -4.09 24.12 26.26
N GLY A 73 -3.43 23.60 27.30
CA GLY A 73 -3.59 23.85 28.74
C GLY A 73 -4.99 24.10 29.31
N THR A 74 -5.42 23.23 30.21
CA THR A 74 -5.23 23.39 31.67
C THR A 74 -5.89 22.21 32.39
N ALA A 75 -5.09 21.32 32.97
CA ALA A 75 -5.50 20.48 34.08
C ALA A 75 -4.22 19.97 34.73
N ALA A 76 -3.92 20.52 35.90
CA ALA A 76 -2.91 19.97 36.78
C ALA A 76 -3.61 19.07 37.81
N GLU A 77 -3.33 17.76 37.76
CA GLU A 77 -2.82 16.96 38.88
C GLU A 77 -2.86 15.46 38.53
N SER A 78 -1.83 15.01 37.81
CA SER A 78 -1.37 13.62 37.78
C SER A 78 0.15 13.65 37.57
N ILE A 79 0.86 12.53 37.72
CA ILE A 79 2.30 12.41 37.38
C ILE A 79 2.48 12.46 35.82
N GLY A 80 1.80 13.41 35.17
CA GLY A 80 1.86 13.81 33.77
C GLY A 80 2.23 15.29 33.62
N GLU A 81 2.53 16.02 34.72
CA GLU A 81 2.91 17.44 34.72
C GLU A 81 4.40 17.73 34.87
N LEU A 82 5.22 16.72 35.22
CA LEU A 82 6.67 16.86 35.18
C LEU A 82 7.11 16.94 33.71
N ARG A 83 6.92 18.12 33.11
CA ARG A 83 7.37 18.43 31.77
C ARG A 83 8.86 18.74 31.84
N PRO A 84 9.72 18.00 31.13
CA PRO A 84 11.15 18.29 31.13
C PRO A 84 11.37 19.72 30.63
N LYS A 85 12.04 20.53 31.43
CA LYS A 85 12.49 21.87 31.01
C LYS A 85 13.61 21.70 29.98
N ARG A 86 13.54 22.47 28.90
CA ARG A 86 14.56 22.46 27.84
C ARG A 86 15.92 22.84 28.44
N ALA A 87 16.90 21.96 28.32
CA ALA A 87 18.25 22.23 28.78
C ALA A 87 18.88 23.39 27.99
N ARG A 88 19.63 24.26 28.69
CA ARG A 88 20.53 25.24 28.06
C ARG A 88 21.96 24.79 28.32
N ILE A 89 22.77 24.78 27.28
CA ILE A 89 24.20 24.46 27.38
C ILE A 89 24.89 25.74 27.84
N ALA A 90 25.46 25.71 29.05
CA ALA A 90 26.35 26.77 29.51
C ALA A 90 27.75 26.53 28.91
N PRO A 91 28.48 27.58 28.52
CA PRO A 91 29.89 27.42 28.19
C PRO A 91 30.64 26.90 29.42
N VAL A 92 31.60 26.01 29.18
CA VAL A 92 32.55 25.57 30.20
C VAL A 92 33.45 26.76 30.49
N ASP A 93 33.41 27.32 31.70
CA ASP A 93 34.41 28.29 32.14
C ASP A 93 35.79 27.62 32.08
N GLN A 94 36.74 28.35 31.50
CA GLN A 94 38.15 27.97 31.36
C GLN A 94 38.92 28.18 32.66
#